data_AF-A0A0D7NTW0-F1
#
_entry.id   AF-A0A0D7NTW0-F1
#
_cell.length_a   1.000
_cell.length_b   1.000
_cell.length_c   1.000
_cell.angle_alpha   90.00
_cell.angle_beta   90.00
_cell.angle_gamma   90.00
#
_symmetry.space_group_name_H-M   'P 1'
#
loop_
_entity.id
_entity.type
_entity.pdbx_description
1 polymer ?
#
loop_
_entity_poly.entity_id
_entity_poly.type
_entity_poly.pdbx_seq_one_letter_code
_entity_poly.pdbx_strand_id
1 'polypeptide(L)'
;MDIHTGAGDVRVGSIAINKSRVALRDLQLPHTANVEVESTKYPLGQDPARTSIRRYIDRENRFILLFDALSLAYIDGTLFRDDGLADGGKSFLRYLRPHPLLAGVTDEKGTFKSRQRVFDADSTFGTIEAAIAEGDEVLVCDDLGDEWADFIGLNNTSSPPRITFYHAKHGNLSLGAGPFHISVSQAIKNLQRMSLPAEAMAAKIRGWKKNYVNGGVKTSIPRVSRGNSDELAREFERARSAPDAVRRVFIVTSSLSRGAVERALADIAAGRAPDPYFVQLYWLLLSFFSACTEMNALGYIVCQE
;
A
#
# COMPACT_ATOMS: atom_id res chain seq x y z
N MET A 1 -24.88 -3.02 19.51
CA MET A 1 -24.65 -3.96 18.40
C MET A 1 -23.60 -4.94 18.88
N ASP A 2 -23.88 -6.24 18.91
CA ASP A 2 -22.91 -7.22 19.41
C ASP A 2 -21.81 -7.48 18.38
N ILE A 3 -20.62 -7.82 18.87
CA ILE A 3 -19.45 -8.19 18.07
C ILE A 3 -19.27 -9.69 18.21
N HIS A 4 -19.17 -10.40 17.10
CA HIS A 4 -19.05 -11.85 17.04
C HIS A 4 -17.77 -12.26 16.32
N THR A 5 -17.25 -13.45 16.62
CA THR A 5 -16.15 -14.04 15.86
C THR A 5 -16.65 -14.47 14.47
N GLY A 6 -15.80 -14.26 13.44
CA GLY A 6 -16.12 -14.70 12.08
C GLY A 6 -16.25 -16.23 11.93
N ALA A 7 -15.61 -17.00 12.82
CA ALA A 7 -15.79 -18.44 12.94
C ALA A 7 -16.56 -18.74 14.25
N GLY A 8 -17.75 -19.33 14.13
CA GLY A 8 -18.51 -19.87 15.26
C GLY A 8 -19.50 -18.93 15.96
N ASP A 9 -19.71 -17.72 15.46
CA ASP A 9 -20.71 -16.75 15.98
C ASP A 9 -20.62 -16.48 17.49
N VAL A 10 -19.42 -16.59 18.06
CA VAL A 10 -19.22 -16.39 19.50
C VAL A 10 -19.19 -14.90 19.77
N ARG A 11 -20.10 -14.43 20.63
CA ARG A 11 -20.10 -13.04 21.09
C ARG A 11 -18.80 -12.73 21.84
N VAL A 12 -18.04 -11.78 21.31
CA VAL A 12 -16.78 -11.28 21.88
C VAL A 12 -16.89 -9.86 22.39
N GLY A 13 -17.97 -9.13 22.17
CA GLY A 13 -18.11 -7.78 22.70
C GLY A 13 -19.35 -7.08 22.19
N SER A 14 -19.39 -5.76 22.33
CA SER A 14 -20.44 -4.92 21.77
C SER A 14 -19.94 -3.53 21.41
N ILE A 15 -20.54 -2.96 20.38
CA ILE A 15 -20.35 -1.57 19.95
C ILE A 15 -21.41 -0.71 20.63
N ALA A 16 -20.94 0.35 21.29
CA ALA A 16 -21.76 1.43 21.82
C ALA A 16 -21.45 2.75 21.08
N ILE A 17 -22.45 3.27 20.38
CA ILE A 17 -22.35 4.54 19.65
C ILE A 17 -22.81 5.66 20.60
N ASN A 18 -21.90 6.55 20.97
CA ASN A 18 -22.21 7.73 21.79
C ASN A 18 -22.15 9.00 20.92
N LYS A 19 -22.62 10.14 21.45
CA LYS A 19 -22.64 11.41 20.72
C LYS A 19 -21.28 11.86 20.17
N SER A 20 -20.18 11.48 20.84
CA SER A 20 -18.83 11.96 20.50
C SER A 20 -17.83 10.85 20.13
N ARG A 21 -18.16 9.57 20.35
CA ARG A 21 -17.29 8.44 19.97
C ARG A 21 -18.04 7.13 19.89
N VAL A 22 -17.48 6.20 19.12
CA VAL A 22 -17.83 4.79 19.23
C VAL A 22 -16.92 4.11 20.25
N ALA A 23 -17.48 3.22 21.07
CA ALA A 23 -16.74 2.45 22.07
C ALA A 23 -16.94 0.94 21.89
N LEU A 24 -15.87 0.17 22.06
CA LEU A 24 -15.83 -1.28 22.02
C LEU A 24 -16.01 -1.84 23.45
N ARG A 25 -17.26 -1.92 23.90
CA ARG A 25 -17.63 -2.44 25.21
C ARG A 25 -17.42 -3.94 25.28
N ASP A 26 -16.85 -4.39 26.39
CA ASP A 26 -16.67 -5.81 26.69
C ASP A 26 -15.88 -6.62 25.65
N LEU A 27 -15.14 -5.95 24.74
CA LEU A 27 -14.36 -6.61 23.69
C LEU A 27 -13.34 -7.59 24.28
N GLN A 28 -13.50 -8.88 24.00
CA GLN A 28 -12.60 -9.94 24.35
C GLN A 28 -11.76 -10.28 23.12
N LEU A 29 -10.44 -10.18 23.28
CA LEU A 29 -9.46 -10.60 22.28
C LEU A 29 -8.59 -11.68 22.93
N PRO A 30 -9.02 -12.96 22.90
CA PRO A 30 -8.35 -14.02 23.66
C PRO A 30 -6.86 -14.15 23.34
N HIS A 31 -6.49 -14.02 22.06
CA HIS A 31 -5.11 -14.08 21.60
C HIS A 31 -4.24 -12.91 22.06
N THR A 32 -4.84 -11.84 22.59
CA THR A 32 -4.13 -10.64 23.06
C THR A 32 -4.42 -10.33 24.53
N ALA A 33 -4.99 -11.27 25.29
CA ALA A 33 -5.41 -11.04 26.67
C ALA A 33 -4.25 -10.61 27.58
N ASN A 34 -3.05 -11.11 27.32
CA ASN A 34 -1.82 -10.83 28.08
C ASN A 34 -0.90 -9.82 27.38
N VAL A 35 -1.39 -9.12 26.35
CA VAL A 35 -0.59 -8.12 25.62
C VAL A 35 -0.87 -6.74 26.22
N GLU A 36 0.19 -6.08 26.66
CA GLU A 36 0.15 -4.75 27.25
C GLU A 36 0.86 -3.74 26.33
N VAL A 37 0.45 -2.49 26.43
CA VAL A 37 1.08 -1.33 25.80
C VAL A 37 1.76 -0.52 26.90
N GLU A 38 3.05 -0.29 26.73
CA GLU A 38 3.89 0.45 27.67
C GLU A 38 4.77 1.49 26.97
N SER A 39 5.19 2.50 27.72
CA SER A 39 6.08 3.56 27.28
C SER A 39 7.53 3.09 27.21
N THR A 40 8.19 3.35 26.08
CA THR A 40 9.62 3.04 25.86
C THR A 40 10.58 3.88 26.73
N LYS A 41 10.05 4.81 27.54
CA LYS A 41 10.84 5.57 28.53
C LYS A 41 11.24 4.74 29.75
N TYR A 42 10.53 3.65 30.01
CA TYR A 42 10.81 2.73 31.12
C TYR A 42 11.42 1.43 30.57
N PRO A 43 12.20 0.69 31.39
CA PRO A 43 12.54 -0.68 31.05
C PRO A 43 11.29 -1.53 30.85
N LEU A 44 11.39 -2.52 29.97
CA LEU A 44 10.29 -3.44 29.65
C LEU A 44 9.64 -4.01 30.92
N GLY A 45 8.32 -3.90 31.02
CA GLY A 45 7.51 -4.37 32.14
C GLY A 45 7.54 -3.46 33.38
N GLN A 46 8.17 -2.28 33.31
CA GLN A 46 8.29 -1.35 34.44
C GLN A 46 7.48 -0.06 34.28
N ASP A 47 6.73 0.11 33.18
CA ASP A 47 5.83 1.25 33.04
C ASP A 47 4.68 1.18 34.08
N PRO A 48 4.58 2.15 35.01
CA PRO A 48 3.48 2.19 35.98
C PRO A 48 2.12 2.48 35.33
N ALA A 49 2.11 3.00 34.11
CA ALA A 49 0.90 3.33 33.35
C ALA A 49 0.59 2.32 32.23
N ARG A 50 1.22 1.13 32.25
CA ARG A 50 0.93 0.06 31.29
C ARG A 50 -0.57 -0.20 31.18
N THR A 51 -1.06 -0.48 29.98
CA THR A 51 -2.47 -0.74 29.74
C THR A 51 -2.65 -1.93 28.83
N SER A 52 -3.76 -2.67 28.94
CA SER A 52 -4.01 -3.77 28.01
C SER A 52 -4.16 -3.24 26.58
N ILE A 53 -3.69 -4.00 25.59
CA ILE A 53 -3.82 -3.63 24.18
C ILE A 53 -5.28 -3.36 23.79
N ARG A 54 -6.23 -4.12 24.37
CA ARG A 54 -7.66 -3.89 24.19
C ARG A 54 -8.06 -2.47 24.61
N ARG A 55 -7.65 -2.05 25.83
CA ARG A 55 -7.97 -0.72 26.35
C ARG A 55 -7.30 0.37 25.53
N TYR A 56 -6.07 0.13 25.07
CA TYR A 56 -5.39 1.02 24.15
C TYR A 56 -6.15 1.18 22.83
N ILE A 57 -6.57 0.08 22.20
CA ILE A 57 -7.34 0.09 20.94
C ILE A 57 -8.63 0.90 21.08
N ASP A 58 -9.41 0.70 22.14
CA ASP A 58 -10.64 1.46 22.38
C ASP A 58 -10.37 2.94 22.67
N ARG A 59 -9.39 3.24 23.54
CA ARG A 59 -9.09 4.60 23.99
C ARG A 59 -8.56 5.47 22.86
N GLU A 60 -7.70 4.89 22.02
CA GLU A 60 -7.01 5.59 20.94
C GLU A 60 -7.74 5.43 19.58
N ASN A 61 -8.98 4.91 19.56
CA ASN A 61 -9.77 4.65 18.35
C ASN A 61 -9.02 3.85 17.26
N ARG A 62 -8.19 2.87 17.64
CA ARG A 62 -7.38 2.05 16.70
C ARG A 62 -8.19 0.91 16.09
N PHE A 63 -9.33 1.25 15.51
CA PHE A 63 -10.22 0.32 14.81
C PHE A 63 -10.98 1.07 13.71
N ILE A 64 -11.48 0.30 12.75
CA ILE A 64 -12.34 0.80 11.67
C ILE A 64 -13.70 0.15 11.83
N LEU A 65 -14.77 0.94 11.71
CA LEU A 65 -16.13 0.42 11.56
C LEU A 65 -16.62 0.73 10.17
N LEU A 66 -17.07 -0.32 9.49
CA LEU A 66 -17.66 -0.24 8.17
C LEU A 66 -19.15 -0.52 8.28
N PHE A 67 -19.91 0.14 7.43
CA PHE A 67 -21.37 0.08 7.43
C PHE A 67 -21.85 -0.58 6.15
N ASP A 68 -23.05 -1.16 6.18
CA ASP A 68 -23.72 -1.67 4.99
C ASP A 68 -23.96 -0.54 3.96
N ALA A 69 -24.09 0.69 4.44
CA ALA A 69 -23.98 1.87 3.61
C ALA A 69 -22.51 2.13 3.25
N LEU A 70 -22.07 1.70 2.06
CA LEU A 70 -20.69 1.85 1.58
C LEU A 70 -20.17 3.30 1.68
N SER A 71 -21.05 4.29 1.55
CA SER A 71 -20.71 5.72 1.68
C SER A 71 -20.27 6.14 3.08
N LEU A 72 -20.34 5.27 4.10
CA LEU A 72 -19.98 5.60 5.48
C LEU A 72 -18.85 4.70 5.98
N ALA A 73 -17.89 5.28 6.69
CA ALA A 73 -16.94 4.55 7.52
C ALA A 73 -16.55 5.38 8.74
N TYR A 74 -16.26 4.71 9.86
CA TYR A 74 -15.68 5.32 11.04
C TYR A 74 -14.21 4.91 11.14
N ILE A 75 -13.31 5.88 11.01
CA ILE A 75 -11.85 5.67 10.96
C ILE A 75 -11.20 6.68 11.92
N ASP A 76 -10.30 6.20 12.78
CA ASP A 76 -9.52 7.04 13.71
C ASP A 76 -10.34 8.05 14.52
N GLY A 77 -11.52 7.62 14.99
CA GLY A 77 -12.40 8.45 15.81
C GLY A 77 -13.38 9.35 15.03
N THR A 78 -13.31 9.35 13.70
CA THR A 78 -14.11 10.24 12.84
C THR A 78 -15.04 9.44 11.93
N LEU A 79 -16.30 9.88 11.83
CA LEU A 79 -17.24 9.35 10.84
C LEU A 79 -17.03 10.09 9.52
N PHE A 80 -16.56 9.35 8.52
CA PHE A 80 -16.41 9.82 7.15
C PHE A 80 -17.66 9.46 6.35
N ARG A 81 -18.05 10.40 5.50
CA ARG A 81 -18.94 10.13 4.38
C ARG A 81 -18.16 10.31 3.09
N ASP A 82 -18.17 9.29 2.25
CA ASP A 82 -17.68 9.40 0.90
C ASP A 82 -18.86 9.50 -0.06
N ASP A 83 -19.02 10.70 -0.63
CA ASP A 83 -19.99 10.96 -1.70
C ASP A 83 -19.45 10.52 -3.08
N GLY A 84 -18.24 9.97 -3.16
CA GLY A 84 -17.62 9.43 -4.37
C GLY A 84 -18.40 8.29 -5.03
N LEU A 85 -19.42 7.73 -4.36
CA LEU A 85 -20.38 6.80 -4.95
C LEU A 85 -21.53 7.49 -5.70
N ALA A 86 -21.76 8.78 -5.48
CA ALA A 86 -22.82 9.53 -6.15
C ALA A 86 -22.64 9.55 -7.67
N ASP A 87 -21.40 9.43 -8.17
CA ASP A 87 -21.09 9.31 -9.59
C ASP A 87 -21.04 7.86 -10.11
N GLY A 88 -21.43 6.88 -9.29
CA GLY A 88 -21.30 5.44 -9.56
C GLY A 88 -19.91 4.88 -9.28
N GLY A 89 -19.09 5.56 -8.47
CA GLY A 89 -17.71 5.15 -8.16
C GLY A 89 -16.71 5.44 -9.29
N LYS A 90 -17.09 6.28 -10.26
CA LYS A 90 -16.21 6.67 -11.39
C LYS A 90 -14.96 7.38 -10.89
N SER A 91 -15.08 8.20 -9.86
CA SER A 91 -13.94 8.87 -9.25
C SER A 91 -12.95 7.86 -8.64
N PHE A 92 -13.46 6.82 -7.96
CA PHE A 92 -12.62 5.73 -7.43
C PHE A 92 -11.89 4.98 -8.55
N LEU A 93 -12.59 4.68 -9.65
CA LEU A 93 -12.03 3.97 -10.80
C LEU A 93 -10.89 4.74 -11.51
N ARG A 94 -10.76 6.06 -11.31
CA ARG A 94 -9.63 6.84 -11.86
C ARG A 94 -8.29 6.49 -11.21
N TYR A 95 -8.31 5.94 -10.00
CA TYR A 95 -7.11 5.49 -9.31
C TYR A 95 -6.63 4.11 -9.78
N LEU A 96 -7.52 3.31 -10.39
CA LEU A 96 -7.20 2.00 -10.94
C LEU A 96 -6.71 2.12 -12.39
N ARG A 97 -5.47 1.74 -12.67
CA ARG A 97 -4.87 1.76 -13.99
C ARG A 97 -4.74 0.31 -14.48
N PRO A 98 -5.66 -0.16 -15.34
CA PRO A 98 -5.57 -1.53 -15.81
C PRO A 98 -4.34 -1.69 -16.71
N HIS A 99 -3.70 -2.86 -16.65
CA HIS A 99 -2.59 -3.20 -17.52
C HIS A 99 -2.66 -4.67 -17.94
N PRO A 100 -2.73 -4.98 -19.25
CA PRO A 100 -3.03 -6.33 -19.74
C PRO A 100 -1.99 -7.38 -19.35
N LEU A 101 -0.70 -6.98 -19.26
CA LEU A 101 0.37 -7.92 -18.87
C LEU A 101 0.18 -8.51 -17.46
N LEU A 102 -0.54 -7.84 -16.56
CA LEU A 102 -0.73 -8.33 -15.20
C LEU A 102 -1.62 -9.58 -15.12
N ALA A 103 -2.39 -9.89 -16.17
CA ALA A 103 -3.15 -11.13 -16.26
C ALA A 103 -2.26 -12.36 -16.49
N GLY A 104 -1.07 -12.17 -17.09
CA GLY A 104 -0.10 -13.23 -17.34
C GLY A 104 0.91 -13.45 -16.20
N VAL A 105 0.81 -12.68 -15.12
CA VAL A 105 1.77 -12.74 -14.01
C VAL A 105 1.49 -13.96 -13.13
N THR A 106 2.52 -14.78 -12.92
CA THR A 106 2.48 -16.05 -12.18
C THR A 106 3.10 -15.94 -10.78
N ASP A 107 3.95 -14.94 -10.55
CA ASP A 107 4.58 -14.69 -9.26
C ASP A 107 5.00 -13.22 -9.07
N GLU A 108 5.60 -12.89 -7.92
CA GLU A 108 6.04 -11.52 -7.63
C GLU A 108 7.38 -11.15 -8.28
N LYS A 109 8.38 -12.07 -8.27
CA LYS A 109 9.80 -11.76 -8.55
C LYS A 109 10.54 -12.78 -9.42
N GLY A 110 9.93 -13.91 -9.72
CA GLY A 110 10.50 -15.03 -10.44
C GLY A 110 11.23 -16.02 -9.54
N THR A 111 11.82 -17.02 -10.19
CA THR A 111 12.76 -17.95 -9.53
C THR A 111 14.19 -17.57 -9.89
N PHE A 112 14.94 -17.06 -8.90
CA PHE A 112 16.29 -16.54 -9.15
C PHE A 112 17.29 -17.61 -9.57
N LYS A 113 18.04 -17.32 -10.63
CA LYS A 113 19.15 -18.15 -11.12
C LYS A 113 20.45 -17.36 -11.14
N SER A 114 21.56 -18.06 -10.88
CA SER A 114 22.90 -17.50 -11.10
C SER A 114 23.02 -17.01 -12.55
N ARG A 115 23.58 -15.81 -12.74
CA ARG A 115 23.75 -15.14 -14.05
C ARG A 115 22.47 -14.66 -14.75
N GLN A 116 21.29 -14.80 -14.14
CA GLN A 116 20.07 -14.14 -14.62
C GLN A 116 20.32 -12.63 -14.72
N ARG A 117 19.88 -11.99 -15.81
CA ARG A 117 20.18 -10.58 -16.12
C ARG A 117 18.98 -9.64 -16.07
N VAL A 118 17.78 -10.21 -16.07
CA VAL A 118 16.50 -9.51 -15.99
C VAL A 118 15.56 -10.29 -15.09
N PHE A 119 14.59 -9.64 -14.47
CA PHE A 119 13.50 -10.34 -13.79
C PHE A 119 12.66 -11.13 -14.79
N ASP A 120 12.00 -12.19 -14.32
CA ASP A 120 11.18 -13.04 -15.19
C ASP A 120 10.00 -12.23 -15.75
N ALA A 121 9.71 -12.39 -17.05
CA ALA A 121 8.72 -11.55 -17.74
C ALA A 121 7.29 -11.75 -17.24
N ASP A 122 7.00 -12.93 -16.66
CA ASP A 122 5.75 -13.29 -15.99
C ASP A 122 5.76 -13.01 -14.48
N SER A 123 6.73 -12.23 -13.99
CA SER A 123 6.71 -11.69 -12.63
C SER A 123 6.18 -10.26 -12.60
N THR A 124 5.63 -9.83 -11.46
CA THR A 124 5.25 -8.42 -11.27
C THR A 124 6.44 -7.48 -11.47
N PHE A 125 7.63 -7.86 -10.98
CA PHE A 125 8.87 -7.09 -11.19
C PHE A 125 9.22 -6.93 -12.66
N GLY A 126 9.20 -8.03 -13.43
CA GLY A 126 9.46 -7.99 -14.87
C GLY A 126 8.46 -7.13 -15.63
N THR A 127 7.18 -7.18 -15.24
CA THR A 127 6.14 -6.33 -15.83
C THR A 127 6.36 -4.84 -15.53
N ILE A 128 6.86 -4.51 -14.33
CA ILE A 128 7.22 -3.13 -13.98
C ILE A 128 8.33 -2.61 -14.88
N GLU A 129 9.44 -3.35 -14.98
CA GLU A 129 10.60 -2.94 -15.77
C GLU A 129 10.26 -2.81 -17.26
N ALA A 130 9.49 -3.76 -17.79
CA ALA A 130 9.21 -3.85 -19.22
C ALA A 130 8.17 -2.85 -19.72
N ALA A 131 7.14 -2.55 -18.92
CA ALA A 131 5.98 -1.80 -19.41
C ALA A 131 5.46 -0.72 -18.45
N ILE A 132 5.23 -1.04 -17.17
CA ILE A 132 4.53 -0.10 -16.28
C ILE A 132 5.39 1.13 -15.94
N ALA A 133 6.70 0.96 -15.87
CA ALA A 133 7.66 2.04 -15.66
C ALA A 133 8.27 2.56 -16.96
N GLU A 134 7.75 2.22 -18.15
CA GLU A 134 8.36 2.61 -19.45
C GLU A 134 8.63 4.11 -19.58
N GLY A 135 7.78 4.94 -18.97
CA GLY A 135 7.85 6.39 -19.00
C GLY A 135 8.86 7.02 -18.04
N ASP A 136 9.67 6.23 -17.33
CA ASP A 136 10.74 6.72 -16.46
C ASP A 136 12.10 6.56 -17.15
N GLU A 137 12.97 7.57 -17.11
CA GLU A 137 14.28 7.51 -17.77
C GLU A 137 15.36 6.87 -16.89
N VAL A 138 15.18 6.96 -15.58
CA VAL A 138 15.95 6.22 -14.58
C VAL A 138 14.99 5.29 -13.85
N LEU A 139 15.39 4.03 -13.68
CA LEU A 139 14.66 3.05 -12.89
C LEU A 139 15.64 2.26 -12.05
N VAL A 140 15.45 2.26 -10.73
CA VAL A 140 16.28 1.50 -9.79
C VAL A 140 15.44 0.54 -8.97
N CYS A 141 15.94 -0.67 -8.75
CA CYS A 141 15.39 -1.69 -7.88
C CYS A 141 15.91 -1.48 -6.45
N ASP A 142 15.03 -1.07 -5.52
CA ASP A 142 15.38 -0.77 -4.14
C ASP A 142 15.08 -1.93 -3.15
N ASP A 143 14.31 -2.93 -3.56
CA ASP A 143 13.88 -4.14 -2.80
C ASP A 143 15.05 -4.97 -2.19
N LEU A 144 15.42 -4.80 -0.90
CA LEU A 144 16.41 -5.61 -0.13
C LEU A 144 16.47 -5.32 1.42
N GLY A 145 15.33 -5.21 2.11
CA GLY A 145 15.20 -5.17 3.57
C GLY A 145 15.24 -3.78 4.24
N ASP A 146 15.75 -2.74 3.57
CA ASP A 146 15.65 -1.34 3.99
C ASP A 146 14.89 -0.47 2.97
N GLU A 147 14.12 -1.12 2.10
CA GLU A 147 13.56 -0.47 0.92
C GLU A 147 12.52 0.61 1.21
N TRP A 148 12.58 1.65 0.39
CA TRP A 148 11.57 2.69 0.29
C TRP A 148 10.45 2.25 -0.67
N ALA A 149 10.79 1.50 -1.70
CA ALA A 149 9.86 0.89 -2.66
C ALA A 149 10.53 -0.32 -3.31
N ASP A 150 9.79 -1.12 -4.07
CA ASP A 150 10.41 -2.19 -4.85
C ASP A 150 11.24 -1.60 -6.00
N PHE A 151 10.66 -0.60 -6.69
CA PHE A 151 11.36 0.24 -7.64
C PHE A 151 11.13 1.73 -7.39
N ILE A 152 12.14 2.53 -7.74
CA ILE A 152 12.05 3.98 -7.79
C ILE A 152 12.38 4.44 -9.22
N GLY A 153 11.44 5.13 -9.84
CA GLY A 153 11.56 5.68 -11.18
C GLY A 153 11.64 7.21 -11.17
N LEU A 154 12.46 7.78 -12.04
CA LEU A 154 12.54 9.23 -12.27
C LEU A 154 12.22 9.55 -13.73
N ASN A 155 11.53 10.67 -13.94
CA ASN A 155 11.46 11.34 -15.23
C ASN A 155 11.68 12.85 -15.02
N ASN A 156 12.95 13.26 -15.08
CA ASN A 156 13.45 14.63 -15.06
C ASN A 156 13.30 15.38 -16.40
N THR A 157 13.05 14.69 -17.51
CA THR A 157 12.75 15.31 -18.82
C THR A 157 11.32 15.82 -18.92
N SER A 158 10.40 15.25 -18.14
CA SER A 158 9.05 15.77 -17.98
C SER A 158 9.04 17.09 -17.23
N SER A 159 8.07 17.95 -17.56
CA SER A 159 7.86 19.23 -16.91
C SER A 159 6.43 19.26 -16.37
N PRO A 160 6.23 19.18 -15.03
CA PRO A 160 7.26 19.05 -13.99
C PRO A 160 7.95 17.66 -13.95
N PRO A 161 9.14 17.54 -13.33
CA PRO A 161 9.80 16.26 -13.07
C PRO A 161 8.91 15.28 -12.31
N ARG A 162 9.08 13.98 -12.52
CA ARG A 162 8.34 12.94 -11.80
C ARG A 162 9.23 12.02 -11.01
N ILE A 163 8.78 11.69 -9.80
CA ILE A 163 9.34 10.64 -8.94
C ILE A 163 8.24 9.61 -8.71
N THR A 164 8.53 8.33 -8.97
CA THR A 164 7.55 7.25 -8.84
C THR A 164 8.09 6.14 -7.96
N PHE A 165 7.34 5.79 -6.92
CA PHE A 165 7.59 4.60 -6.11
C PHE A 165 6.65 3.49 -6.57
N TYR A 166 7.20 2.31 -6.83
CA TYR A 166 6.45 1.13 -7.25
C TYR A 166 6.51 0.07 -6.14
N HIS A 167 5.36 -0.44 -5.74
CA HIS A 167 5.20 -1.52 -4.79
C HIS A 167 4.56 -2.72 -5.50
N ALA A 168 5.35 -3.74 -5.78
CA ALA A 168 4.94 -4.92 -6.52
C ALA A 168 4.26 -5.93 -5.59
N LYS A 169 3.17 -6.53 -6.07
CA LYS A 169 2.55 -7.65 -5.38
C LYS A 169 1.98 -8.68 -6.34
N HIS A 170 2.13 -9.95 -6.01
CA HIS A 170 1.39 -11.03 -6.65
C HIS A 170 0.51 -11.76 -5.63
N GLY A 171 -0.59 -12.34 -6.12
CA GLY A 171 -1.52 -13.16 -5.38
C GLY A 171 -2.77 -13.47 -6.20
N ASN A 172 -3.68 -14.23 -5.59
CA ASN A 172 -4.97 -14.58 -6.19
C ASN A 172 -5.84 -13.33 -6.36
N LEU A 173 -6.64 -13.31 -7.44
CA LEU A 173 -7.67 -12.30 -7.63
C LEU A 173 -8.61 -12.26 -6.43
N SER A 174 -8.80 -11.07 -5.87
CA SER A 174 -9.67 -10.86 -4.71
C SER A 174 -10.28 -9.47 -4.72
N LEU A 175 -11.53 -9.38 -4.28
CA LEU A 175 -12.18 -8.12 -3.92
C LEU A 175 -12.15 -7.86 -2.41
N GLY A 176 -11.41 -8.66 -1.64
CA GLY A 176 -11.24 -8.46 -0.20
C GLY A 176 -9.98 -7.68 0.15
N ALA A 177 -9.99 -6.97 1.28
CA ALA A 177 -8.88 -6.15 1.75
C ALA A 177 -7.63 -6.93 2.19
N GLY A 178 -7.81 -8.18 2.67
CA GLY A 178 -6.75 -9.00 3.28
C GLY A 178 -5.43 -9.03 2.49
N PRO A 179 -5.45 -9.45 1.21
CA PRO A 179 -4.24 -9.49 0.37
C PRO A 179 -3.56 -8.13 0.15
N PHE A 180 -4.29 -7.02 0.27
CA PHE A 180 -3.80 -5.67 -0.04
C PHE A 180 -3.24 -4.94 1.17
N HIS A 181 -3.58 -5.35 2.40
CA HIS A 181 -3.11 -4.67 3.62
C HIS A 181 -1.58 -4.54 3.68
N ILE A 182 -0.85 -5.57 3.26
CA ILE A 182 0.62 -5.55 3.27
C ILE A 182 1.15 -4.48 2.31
N SER A 183 0.69 -4.49 1.06
CA SER A 183 1.13 -3.55 0.03
C SER A 183 0.74 -2.11 0.36
N VAL A 184 -0.49 -1.90 0.85
CA VAL A 184 -0.94 -0.57 1.29
C VAL A 184 -0.11 -0.07 2.47
N SER A 185 0.16 -0.91 3.46
CA SER A 185 0.96 -0.53 4.62
C SER A 185 2.40 -0.21 4.23
N GLN A 186 3.01 -0.99 3.34
CA GLN A 186 4.36 -0.73 2.82
C GLN A 186 4.42 0.59 2.04
N ALA A 187 3.41 0.87 1.21
CA ALA A 187 3.32 2.12 0.45
C ALA A 187 3.17 3.34 1.36
N ILE A 188 2.25 3.29 2.33
CA ILE A 188 2.02 4.40 3.28
C ILE A 188 3.27 4.66 4.13
N LYS A 189 3.92 3.60 4.65
CA LYS A 189 5.14 3.69 5.48
C LYS A 189 6.22 4.54 4.85
N ASN A 190 6.34 4.48 3.52
CA ASN A 190 7.45 5.09 2.79
C ASN A 190 7.10 6.41 2.08
N LEU A 191 5.89 6.95 2.26
CA LEU A 191 5.48 8.23 1.64
C LEU A 191 6.43 9.39 1.99
N GLN A 192 6.90 9.47 3.23
CA GLN A 192 7.85 10.51 3.66
C GLN A 192 9.19 10.43 2.91
N ARG A 193 9.57 9.24 2.42
CA ARG A 193 10.82 9.02 1.67
C ARG A 193 10.74 9.50 0.23
N MET A 194 9.56 9.86 -0.28
CA MET A 194 9.39 10.45 -1.61
C MET A 194 9.97 11.88 -1.72
N SER A 195 10.33 12.48 -0.59
CA SER A 195 11.17 13.69 -0.55
C SER A 195 12.63 13.43 -0.95
N LEU A 196 13.02 12.15 -1.09
CA LEU A 196 14.38 11.70 -1.36
C LEU A 196 15.41 12.30 -0.37
N PRO A 197 15.35 11.97 0.93
CA PRO A 197 16.19 12.60 1.94
C PRO A 197 17.69 12.53 1.62
N ALA A 198 18.35 13.69 1.60
CA ALA A 198 19.72 13.84 1.12
C ALA A 198 20.72 13.00 1.94
N GLU A 199 20.51 12.90 3.25
CA GLU A 199 21.34 12.15 4.18
C GLU A 199 21.37 10.64 3.89
N ALA A 200 20.31 10.10 3.30
CA ALA A 200 20.23 8.68 2.96
C ALA A 200 20.71 8.37 1.53
N MET A 201 20.76 9.38 0.65
CA MET A 201 20.84 9.17 -0.79
C MET A 201 22.18 8.62 -1.26
N ALA A 202 23.28 9.08 -0.66
CA ALA A 202 24.60 8.54 -0.94
C ALA A 202 24.70 7.03 -0.61
N ALA A 203 24.07 6.58 0.48
CA ALA A 203 24.06 5.16 0.85
C ALA A 203 23.20 4.32 -0.10
N LYS A 204 21.99 4.81 -0.41
CA LYS A 204 21.07 4.17 -1.36
C LYS A 204 21.70 3.99 -2.75
N ILE A 205 22.28 5.04 -3.33
CA ILE A 205 22.94 4.98 -4.65
C ILE A 205 24.08 3.95 -4.67
N ARG A 206 24.91 3.88 -3.62
CA ARG A 206 25.96 2.85 -3.52
C ARG A 206 25.37 1.43 -3.50
N GLY A 207 24.21 1.26 -2.86
CA GLY A 207 23.48 -0.01 -2.85
C GLY A 207 22.92 -0.38 -4.23
N TRP A 208 22.37 0.58 -4.96
CA TRP A 208 21.79 0.39 -6.29
C TRP A 208 22.83 0.14 -7.38
N LYS A 209 24.09 0.53 -7.20
CA LYS A 209 25.18 0.18 -8.14
C LYS A 209 25.57 -1.30 -8.16
N LYS A 210 24.96 -2.13 -7.31
CA LYS A 210 25.24 -3.57 -7.22
C LYS A 210 24.22 -4.38 -8.03
N ASN A 211 24.55 -5.64 -8.30
CA ASN A 211 23.58 -6.60 -8.79
C ASN A 211 22.62 -7.02 -7.68
N TYR A 212 21.42 -7.42 -8.06
CA TYR A 212 20.38 -7.90 -7.17
C TYR A 212 20.75 -9.28 -6.58
N VAL A 213 20.55 -9.44 -5.28
CA VAL A 213 20.88 -10.67 -4.54
C VAL A 213 19.74 -10.95 -3.57
N ASN A 214 19.04 -12.07 -3.76
CA ASN A 214 17.92 -12.46 -2.90
C ASN A 214 17.99 -13.97 -2.59
N GLY A 215 17.60 -14.36 -1.38
CA GLY A 215 17.58 -15.76 -0.94
C GLY A 215 18.95 -16.45 -0.98
N GLY A 216 20.05 -15.68 -0.91
CA GLY A 216 21.41 -16.20 -1.07
C GLY A 216 21.86 -16.43 -2.52
N VAL A 217 20.99 -16.20 -3.50
CA VAL A 217 21.31 -16.34 -4.94
C VAL A 217 21.89 -15.03 -5.46
N LYS A 218 23.15 -15.08 -5.93
CA LYS A 218 23.81 -13.94 -6.59
C LYS A 218 23.44 -13.90 -8.07
N THR A 219 22.54 -12.99 -8.44
CA THR A 219 22.14 -12.81 -9.84
C THR A 219 23.13 -11.90 -10.59
N SER A 220 22.90 -11.71 -11.89
CA SER A 220 23.52 -10.66 -12.71
C SER A 220 22.51 -9.59 -13.14
N ILE A 221 21.37 -9.50 -12.44
CA ILE A 221 20.36 -8.47 -12.66
C ILE A 221 20.91 -7.17 -12.06
N PRO A 222 21.13 -6.10 -12.86
CA PRO A 222 21.56 -4.83 -12.32
C PRO A 222 20.41 -4.20 -11.52
N ARG A 223 20.70 -3.62 -10.35
CA ARG A 223 19.67 -2.84 -9.63
C ARG A 223 19.42 -1.48 -10.26
N VAL A 224 20.28 -1.02 -11.16
CA VAL A 224 19.97 0.10 -12.07
C VAL A 224 19.43 -0.50 -13.36
N SER A 225 18.11 -0.66 -13.43
CA SER A 225 17.43 -1.31 -14.56
C SER A 225 17.37 -0.39 -15.78
N ARG A 226 17.35 0.94 -15.56
CA ARG A 226 17.38 1.95 -16.62
C ARG A 226 18.13 3.21 -16.17
N GLY A 227 18.79 3.87 -17.12
CA GLY A 227 19.58 5.08 -16.88
C GLY A 227 21.07 4.80 -16.70
N ASN A 228 21.87 5.87 -16.55
CA ASN A 228 23.31 5.76 -16.36
C ASN A 228 23.65 5.69 -14.86
N SER A 229 24.27 4.58 -14.45
CA SER A 229 24.61 4.33 -13.04
C SER A 229 25.56 5.39 -12.45
N ASP A 230 26.42 6.00 -13.28
CA ASP A 230 27.34 7.05 -12.83
C ASP A 230 26.71 8.43 -12.71
N GLU A 231 25.51 8.60 -13.25
CA GLU A 231 24.77 9.87 -13.22
C GLU A 231 23.67 9.89 -12.17
N LEU A 232 23.38 8.75 -11.51
CA LEU A 232 22.30 8.62 -10.52
C LEU A 232 22.31 9.71 -9.46
N ALA A 233 23.48 10.09 -8.94
CA ALA A 233 23.57 11.14 -7.93
C ALA A 233 23.04 12.48 -8.45
N ARG A 234 23.34 12.83 -9.70
CA ARG A 234 22.84 14.06 -10.32
C ARG A 234 21.36 13.96 -10.66
N GLU A 235 20.91 12.83 -11.20
CA GLU A 235 19.51 12.62 -11.57
C GLU A 235 18.57 12.65 -10.36
N PHE A 236 18.94 11.99 -9.26
CA PHE A 236 18.16 12.04 -8.02
C PHE A 236 18.19 13.42 -7.37
N GLU A 237 19.33 14.13 -7.41
CA GLU A 237 19.42 15.50 -6.87
C GLU A 237 18.55 16.48 -7.67
N ARG A 238 18.51 16.33 -9.00
CA ARG A 238 17.64 17.14 -9.87
C ARG A 238 16.17 16.94 -9.55
N ALA A 239 15.73 15.68 -9.38
CA ALA A 239 14.36 15.38 -9.00
C ALA A 239 14.02 15.91 -7.59
N ARG A 240 14.95 15.75 -6.64
CA ARG A 240 14.79 16.17 -5.24
C ARG A 240 14.66 17.69 -5.08
N SER A 241 15.47 18.44 -5.83
CA SER A 241 15.53 19.91 -5.74
C SER A 241 14.41 20.62 -6.51
N ALA A 242 13.66 19.91 -7.36
CA ALA A 242 12.53 20.45 -8.10
C ALA A 242 11.31 20.68 -7.16
N PRO A 243 10.89 21.93 -6.92
CA PRO A 243 9.79 22.24 -6.00
C PRO A 243 8.43 21.79 -6.54
N ASP A 244 8.30 21.67 -7.86
CA ASP A 244 7.10 21.26 -8.58
C ASP A 244 7.07 19.75 -8.91
N ALA A 245 8.06 18.98 -8.43
CA ALA A 245 8.16 17.55 -8.72
C ALA A 245 6.87 16.80 -8.35
N VAL A 246 6.31 16.08 -9.33
CA VAL A 246 5.13 15.24 -9.16
C VAL A 246 5.55 13.91 -8.58
N ARG A 247 5.02 13.59 -7.40
CA ARG A 247 5.28 12.36 -6.67
C ARG A 247 4.15 11.37 -6.92
N ARG A 248 4.49 10.15 -7.32
CA ARG A 248 3.53 9.08 -7.62
C ARG A 248 3.85 7.83 -6.83
N VAL A 249 2.84 7.15 -6.31
CA VAL A 249 2.97 5.85 -5.64
C VAL A 249 2.06 4.87 -6.32
N PHE A 250 2.65 3.85 -6.93
CA PHE A 250 1.91 2.81 -7.62
C PHE A 250 2.02 1.52 -6.82
N ILE A 251 0.89 0.99 -6.38
CA ILE A 251 0.81 -0.43 -6.01
C ILE A 251 0.51 -1.18 -7.30
N VAL A 252 1.43 -2.03 -7.72
CA VAL A 252 1.33 -2.83 -8.94
C VAL A 252 0.99 -4.25 -8.55
N THR A 253 -0.17 -4.75 -8.99
CA THR A 253 -0.64 -6.05 -8.51
C THR A 253 -1.47 -6.83 -9.51
N SER A 254 -1.18 -8.12 -9.61
CA SER A 254 -2.02 -9.08 -10.33
C SER A 254 -3.25 -9.52 -9.51
N SER A 255 -3.36 -9.14 -8.24
CA SER A 255 -4.40 -9.64 -7.33
C SER A 255 -5.74 -8.89 -7.43
N LEU A 256 -5.83 -7.88 -8.28
CA LEU A 256 -7.05 -7.08 -8.50
C LEU A 256 -7.37 -7.03 -9.99
N SER A 257 -8.66 -7.06 -10.34
CA SER A 257 -9.16 -6.76 -11.68
C SER A 257 -9.99 -5.48 -11.60
N ARG A 258 -9.70 -4.52 -12.48
CA ARG A 258 -10.50 -3.30 -12.60
C ARG A 258 -11.94 -3.64 -12.98
N GLY A 259 -12.16 -4.52 -13.96
CA GLY A 259 -13.48 -4.96 -14.37
C GLY A 259 -14.28 -5.63 -13.25
N ALA A 260 -13.63 -6.34 -12.33
CA ALA A 260 -14.28 -6.88 -11.14
C ALA A 260 -14.76 -5.77 -10.18
N VAL A 261 -13.95 -4.72 -9.99
CA VAL A 261 -14.33 -3.54 -9.19
C VAL A 261 -15.46 -2.77 -9.87
N GLU A 262 -15.41 -2.58 -11.18
CA GLU A 262 -16.45 -1.90 -11.95
C GLU A 262 -17.80 -2.61 -11.82
N ARG A 263 -17.81 -3.95 -11.91
CA ARG A 263 -19.02 -4.74 -11.67
C ARG A 263 -19.54 -4.59 -10.24
N ALA A 264 -18.66 -4.67 -9.23
CA ALA A 264 -19.08 -4.50 -7.84
C ALA A 264 -19.71 -3.11 -7.59
N LEU A 265 -19.12 -2.05 -8.15
CA LEU A 265 -19.68 -0.70 -8.04
C LEU A 265 -21.01 -0.55 -8.79
N ALA A 266 -21.13 -1.14 -9.98
CA ALA A 266 -22.37 -1.12 -10.76
C ALA A 266 -23.52 -1.86 -10.04
N ASP A 267 -23.20 -2.97 -9.39
CA ASP A 267 -24.14 -3.74 -8.57
C ASP A 267 -24.70 -2.91 -7.43
N ILE A 268 -23.82 -2.20 -6.73
CA ILE A 268 -24.17 -1.31 -5.61
C ILE A 268 -25.01 -0.12 -6.10
N ALA A 269 -24.63 0.48 -7.24
CA ALA A 269 -25.39 1.56 -7.87
C ALA A 269 -26.80 1.11 -8.31
N ALA A 270 -26.97 -0.18 -8.64
CA ALA A 270 -28.26 -0.80 -8.93
C ALA A 270 -29.08 -1.17 -7.67
N GLY A 271 -28.60 -0.82 -6.48
CA GLY A 271 -29.28 -1.07 -5.20
C GLY A 271 -29.04 -2.45 -4.61
N ARG A 272 -28.09 -3.24 -5.13
CA ARG A 272 -27.67 -4.49 -4.48
C ARG A 272 -26.87 -4.18 -3.22
N ALA A 273 -27.04 -5.00 -2.18
CA ALA A 273 -26.25 -4.87 -0.96
C ALA A 273 -24.76 -5.11 -1.29
N PRO A 274 -23.84 -4.26 -0.82
CA PRO A 274 -22.42 -4.43 -1.09
C PRO A 274 -21.87 -5.67 -0.37
N ASP A 275 -20.97 -6.38 -1.04
CA ASP A 275 -20.22 -7.45 -0.38
C ASP A 275 -19.32 -6.87 0.73
N PRO A 276 -19.38 -7.38 1.98
CA PRO A 276 -18.59 -6.83 3.09
C PRO A 276 -17.08 -6.84 2.88
N TYR A 277 -16.54 -7.78 2.11
CA TYR A 277 -15.10 -7.80 1.78
C TYR A 277 -14.76 -6.68 0.78
N PHE A 278 -15.65 -6.42 -0.18
CA PHE A 278 -15.51 -5.28 -1.08
C PHE A 278 -15.57 -3.94 -0.34
N VAL A 279 -16.47 -3.78 0.63
CA VAL A 279 -16.54 -2.57 1.49
C VAL A 279 -15.18 -2.35 2.19
N GLN A 280 -14.58 -3.41 2.74
CA GLN A 280 -13.25 -3.33 3.36
C GLN A 280 -12.18 -2.90 2.36
N LEU A 281 -12.16 -3.49 1.16
CA LEU A 281 -11.19 -3.14 0.13
C LEU A 281 -11.34 -1.68 -0.29
N TYR A 282 -12.57 -1.22 -0.52
CA TYR A 282 -12.87 0.15 -0.93
C TYR A 282 -12.28 1.16 0.06
N TRP A 283 -12.59 1.00 1.35
CA TRP A 283 -12.12 1.91 2.38
C TRP A 283 -10.62 1.80 2.66
N LEU A 284 -10.03 0.61 2.51
CA LEU A 284 -8.58 0.44 2.58
C LEU A 284 -7.87 1.22 1.47
N LEU A 285 -8.33 1.10 0.23
CA LEU A 285 -7.73 1.80 -0.92
C LEU A 285 -8.00 3.31 -0.86
N LEU A 286 -9.19 3.73 -0.44
CA LEU A 286 -9.49 5.15 -0.25
C LEU A 286 -8.58 5.77 0.82
N SER A 287 -8.36 5.07 1.93
CA SER A 287 -7.41 5.51 2.96
C SER A 287 -5.98 5.66 2.42
N PHE A 288 -5.55 4.75 1.53
CA PHE A 288 -4.27 4.86 0.84
C PHE A 288 -4.19 6.09 -0.06
N PHE A 289 -5.21 6.37 -0.87
CA PHE A 289 -5.23 7.54 -1.76
C PHE A 289 -5.26 8.85 -0.96
N SER A 290 -6.01 8.89 0.15
CA SER A 290 -6.01 10.02 1.07
C SER A 290 -4.64 10.25 1.71
N ALA A 291 -3.99 9.20 2.23
CA ALA A 291 -2.64 9.31 2.79
C ALA A 291 -1.62 9.80 1.76
N CYS A 292 -1.72 9.36 0.51
CA CYS A 292 -0.90 9.88 -0.58
C CYS A 292 -1.13 11.39 -0.78
N THR A 293 -2.40 11.80 -0.84
CA THR A 293 -2.79 13.20 -1.05
C THR A 293 -2.28 14.11 0.07
N GLU A 294 -2.40 13.67 1.33
CA GLU A 294 -1.87 14.37 2.51
C GLU A 294 -0.35 14.60 2.44
N MET A 295 0.37 13.68 1.79
CA MET A 295 1.81 13.74 1.58
C MET A 295 2.21 14.40 0.24
N ASN A 296 1.28 15.09 -0.43
CA ASN A 296 1.45 15.71 -1.74
C ASN A 296 1.98 14.72 -2.80
N ALA A 297 1.44 13.50 -2.77
CA ALA A 297 1.70 12.42 -3.71
C ALA A 297 0.40 11.91 -4.34
N LEU A 298 0.52 11.33 -5.52
CA LEU A 298 -0.59 10.73 -6.26
C LEU A 298 -0.52 9.20 -6.14
N GLY A 299 -1.47 8.61 -5.41
CA GLY A 299 -1.57 7.16 -5.25
C GLY A 299 -2.36 6.52 -6.39
N TYR A 300 -1.90 5.38 -6.91
CA TYR A 300 -2.60 4.59 -7.93
C TYR A 300 -2.43 3.10 -7.68
N ILE A 301 -3.36 2.31 -8.17
CA ILE A 301 -3.23 0.86 -8.27
C ILE A 301 -3.11 0.50 -9.74
N VAL A 302 -2.03 -0.18 -10.13
CA VAL A 302 -1.94 -0.81 -11.44
C VAL A 302 -2.39 -2.25 -11.29
N CYS A 303 -3.45 -2.64 -11.99
CA CYS A 303 -4.13 -3.92 -11.80
C CYS A 303 -4.45 -4.62 -13.12
N GLN A 304 -4.98 -5.84 -13.07
CA GLN A 304 -5.51 -6.49 -14.26
C GLN A 304 -6.70 -5.69 -14.82
N GLU A 305 -6.99 -5.89 -16.10
CA GLU A 305 -8.20 -5.37 -16.76
C GLU A 305 -9.50 -5.81 -16.06
#